data_AF-A0A7J6TP04-F1
#
_entry.id   AF-A0A7J6TP04-F1
#
_cell.length_a   1.000
_cell.length_b   1.000
_cell.length_c   1.000
_cell.angle_alpha   90.00
_cell.angle_beta   90.00
_cell.angle_gamma   90.00
#
_symmetry.space_group_name_H-M   'P 1'
#
loop_
_entity.id
_entity.type
_entity.pdbx_description
1 polymer ?
#
loop_
_entity_poly.entity_id
_entity_poly.type
_entity_poly.pdbx_seq_one_letter_code
_entity_poly.pdbx_strand_id
1 'polypeptide(L)'
;MLFAKLRVSHHHDPEPSDFSHLGSTRYEYNYYSASPGYVDNVSLTTSNLTELLISGPYYSRYRGTRKSIYRVVPDVLASAMAEAEADDRFESQPSSSSLSGDEDYQERMRAAREVVNPFKRFAKQREEQQRAQARGLEKAKREREEREKERREMKKEKEKREEERAQARKARETAKEEAEAARSKKEPAPAASNDKKPSSASAERACSEDLGASAELSAVRELRCELEKSKADEPHRKRKQRFKKLQLKWHPDKNRSDKATAVFQFLQSKKSWYLGK
;
A
#
# COMPACT_ATOMS: atom_id res chain seq x y z
N MET A 1 -17.54 36.29 -4.19
CA MET A 1 -16.40 37.23 -4.23
C MET A 1 -15.31 36.66 -3.34
N LEU A 2 -14.15 36.30 -3.91
CA LEU A 2 -13.02 35.70 -3.18
C LEU A 2 -12.07 36.83 -2.77
N PHE A 3 -11.77 36.95 -1.48
CA PHE A 3 -10.76 37.89 -0.98
C PHE A 3 -9.47 37.12 -0.69
N ALA A 4 -8.42 37.37 -1.47
CA ALA A 4 -7.08 36.88 -1.16
C ALA A 4 -6.39 37.90 -0.24
N LYS A 5 -6.03 37.47 0.98
CA LYS A 5 -5.26 38.29 1.92
C LYS A 5 -3.83 37.77 1.96
N LEU A 6 -2.91 38.50 1.33
CA LEU A 6 -1.49 38.19 1.33
C LEU A 6 -0.92 38.53 2.72
N ARG A 7 -0.37 37.55 3.43
CA ARG A 7 0.37 37.79 4.67
C ARG A 7 1.77 37.23 4.50
N VAL A 8 2.76 38.11 4.46
CA VAL A 8 4.17 37.76 4.40
C VAL A 8 4.65 37.55 5.83
N SER A 9 5.07 36.32 6.15
CA SER A 9 5.65 35.99 7.44
C SER A 9 7.17 35.87 7.26
N HIS A 10 7.95 36.71 7.92
CA HIS A 10 9.39 36.54 8.04
C HIS A 10 9.69 35.69 9.27
N HIS A 11 10.07 34.43 9.05
CA HIS A 11 10.69 33.63 10.10
C HIS A 11 12.15 34.04 10.21
N HIS A 12 12.50 34.59 11.38
CA HIS A 12 13.87 34.90 11.74
C HIS A 12 14.45 33.67 12.45
N ASP A 13 15.15 32.82 11.71
CA ASP A 13 15.97 31.76 12.33
C ASP A 13 17.30 32.37 12.80
N PRO A 14 17.77 32.04 14.02
CA PRO A 14 19.09 32.43 14.47
C PRO A 14 20.17 31.53 13.82
N GLU A 15 21.09 32.22 13.13
CA GLU A 15 22.45 31.83 12.70
C GLU A 15 23.10 30.69 13.53
N PRO A 16 23.85 29.77 12.89
CA PRO A 16 25.20 30.19 12.47
C PRO A 16 25.73 29.69 11.12
N SER A 17 26.45 30.62 10.50
CA SER A 17 27.73 30.50 9.78
C SER A 17 27.77 29.68 8.49
N ASP A 18 27.95 30.44 7.41
CA ASP A 18 28.70 30.11 6.20
C ASP A 18 28.30 28.82 5.47
N PHE A 19 27.24 28.90 4.66
CA PHE A 19 27.26 28.29 3.33
C PHE A 19 26.24 28.97 2.42
N SER A 20 26.71 29.51 1.31
CA SER A 20 25.92 30.09 0.22
C SER A 20 24.73 29.20 -0.15
N HIS A 21 23.51 29.62 0.21
CA HIS A 21 22.27 29.02 -0.28
C HIS A 21 21.43 30.10 -0.96
N LEU A 22 21.20 29.90 -2.25
CA LEU A 22 20.20 30.61 -3.04
C LEU A 22 18.85 30.52 -2.30
N GLY A 23 18.33 31.67 -1.87
CA GLY A 23 17.07 31.75 -1.13
C GLY A 23 15.93 31.11 -1.90
N SER A 24 15.43 29.98 -1.41
CA SER A 24 14.19 29.37 -1.89
C SER A 24 13.02 30.03 -1.19
N THR A 25 12.42 31.03 -1.85
CA THR A 25 11.20 31.68 -1.36
C THR A 25 10.04 30.69 -1.47
N ARG A 26 9.61 30.14 -0.34
CA ARG A 26 8.46 29.22 -0.28
C ARG A 26 7.19 30.04 -0.10
N TYR A 27 6.32 30.04 -1.11
CA TYR A 27 5.00 30.66 -1.02
C TYR A 27 3.98 29.64 -0.52
N GLU A 28 3.44 29.86 0.67
CA GLU A 28 2.34 29.05 1.22
C GLU A 28 1.00 29.73 0.90
N TYR A 29 0.16 29.05 0.12
CA TYR A 29 -1.20 29.49 -0.18
C TYR A 29 -2.18 28.79 0.77
N ASN A 30 -2.71 29.53 1.74
CA ASN A 30 -3.77 29.04 2.60
C ASN A 30 -5.13 29.33 1.99
N TYR A 31 -5.77 28.29 1.45
CA TYR A 31 -7.16 28.36 1.00
C TYR A 31 -8.10 28.23 2.20
N TYR A 32 -8.70 29.34 2.61
CA TYR A 32 -9.81 29.30 3.56
C TYR A 32 -11.09 28.91 2.81
N SER A 33 -11.48 27.63 2.93
CA SER A 33 -12.83 27.19 2.57
C SER A 33 -13.81 27.65 3.66
N ALA A 34 -14.98 28.13 3.28
CA ALA A 34 -16.01 28.64 4.19
C ALA A 34 -16.76 27.55 5.00
N SER A 35 -16.12 26.39 5.20
CA SER A 35 -16.64 25.30 6.04
C SER A 35 -15.81 25.23 7.33
N PRO A 36 -16.39 25.51 8.50
CA PRO A 36 -15.66 25.40 9.77
C PRO A 36 -15.34 23.93 10.05
N GLY A 37 -14.04 23.56 10.04
CA GLY A 37 -13.60 22.30 10.63
C GLY A 37 -12.51 21.49 9.94
N TYR A 38 -11.91 21.92 8.82
CA TYR A 38 -10.83 21.14 8.20
C TYR A 38 -9.76 22.05 7.58
N VAL A 39 -8.55 22.02 8.16
CA VAL A 39 -7.37 22.70 7.62
C VAL A 39 -6.38 21.62 7.21
N ASP A 40 -6.33 21.30 5.93
CA ASP A 40 -5.30 20.43 5.34
C ASP A 40 -4.18 21.31 4.78
N ASN A 41 -3.00 21.24 5.39
CA ASN A 41 -1.79 21.85 4.86
C ASN A 41 -1.23 20.94 3.77
N VAL A 42 -1.55 21.22 2.51
CA VAL A 42 -1.00 20.50 1.35
C VAL A 42 0.09 21.36 0.72
N SER A 43 1.35 20.97 0.88
CA SER A 43 2.46 21.60 0.15
C SER A 43 2.49 21.06 -1.28
N LEU A 44 2.12 21.88 -2.26
CA LEU A 44 2.18 21.53 -3.68
C LEU A 44 3.42 22.17 -4.33
N THR A 45 4.29 21.34 -4.90
CA THR A 45 5.33 21.76 -5.84
C THR A 45 4.75 21.88 -7.25
N THR A 46 5.27 22.79 -8.07
CA THR A 46 4.77 23.13 -9.42
C THR A 46 4.73 21.97 -10.42
N SER A 47 5.31 20.82 -10.08
CA SER A 47 5.26 19.58 -10.86
C SER A 47 3.94 18.78 -10.77
N ASN A 48 3.00 19.15 -9.88
CA ASN A 48 1.78 18.35 -9.63
C ASN A 48 0.47 18.94 -10.20
N LEU A 49 0.51 20.04 -10.96
CA LEU A 49 -0.70 20.69 -11.48
C LEU A 49 -1.27 19.99 -12.74
N THR A 50 -0.50 19.17 -13.43
CA THR A 50 -0.95 18.41 -14.61
C THR A 50 -1.59 17.05 -14.29
N GLU A 51 -1.34 16.46 -13.11
CA GLU A 51 -1.99 15.18 -12.72
C GLU A 51 -3.35 15.36 -12.03
N LEU A 52 -3.67 16.54 -11.49
CA LEU A 52 -4.93 16.77 -10.78
C LEU A 52 -6.16 16.93 -11.69
N LEU A 53 -5.96 17.03 -13.01
CA LEU A 53 -7.04 17.02 -14.01
C LEU A 53 -7.49 15.60 -14.43
N ILE A 54 -6.79 14.55 -13.99
CA ILE A 54 -7.04 13.17 -14.44
C ILE A 54 -7.60 12.25 -13.33
N SER A 55 -7.49 12.64 -12.05
CA SER A 55 -7.90 11.76 -10.93
C SER A 55 -8.71 12.48 -9.85
N GLY A 56 -9.93 12.89 -10.19
CA GLY A 56 -10.95 13.29 -9.23
C GLY A 56 -12.01 12.17 -9.05
N PRO A 57 -12.37 11.75 -7.83
CA PRO A 57 -13.33 10.67 -7.58
C PRO A 57 -14.81 11.06 -7.80
N TYR A 58 -15.10 12.13 -8.55
CA TYR A 58 -16.45 12.68 -8.73
C TYR A 58 -17.11 12.38 -10.09
N TYR A 59 -16.69 11.31 -10.77
CA TYR A 59 -17.36 10.81 -11.99
C TYR A 59 -17.73 9.32 -11.86
N SER A 60 -18.55 8.99 -10.86
CA SER A 60 -19.18 7.65 -10.76
C SER A 60 -20.71 7.76 -10.70
N ARG A 61 -21.31 8.43 -11.69
CA ARG A 61 -22.75 8.27 -11.97
C ARG A 61 -23.18 8.73 -13.37
N TYR A 62 -22.49 8.27 -14.41
CA TYR A 62 -23.04 8.29 -15.78
C TYR A 62 -22.65 6.99 -16.50
N ARG A 63 -23.37 5.91 -16.22
CA ARG A 63 -23.42 4.72 -17.09
C ARG A 63 -24.59 4.92 -18.05
N GLY A 64 -24.31 5.51 -19.20
CA GLY A 64 -25.26 5.65 -20.30
C GLY A 64 -24.53 6.11 -21.54
N THR A 65 -24.39 5.21 -22.51
CA THR A 65 -24.10 5.49 -23.93
C THR A 65 -22.92 6.43 -24.23
N ARG A 66 -21.69 5.91 -24.14
CA ARG A 66 -20.55 6.43 -24.92
C ARG A 66 -19.93 5.31 -25.74
N LYS A 67 -20.68 4.81 -26.72
CA LYS A 67 -20.09 4.24 -27.94
C LYS A 67 -20.10 5.37 -28.98
N SER A 68 -19.03 5.48 -29.76
CA SER A 68 -18.94 6.31 -30.98
C SER A 68 -18.59 7.80 -30.85
N ILE A 69 -17.41 8.15 -30.29
CA ILE A 69 -16.78 9.46 -30.62
C ILE A 69 -15.27 9.33 -30.99
N TYR A 70 -14.57 8.27 -30.59
CA TYR A 70 -13.13 8.13 -30.91
C TYR A 70 -12.83 7.28 -32.15
N ARG A 71 -13.54 7.52 -33.26
CA ARG A 71 -13.30 6.79 -34.52
C ARG A 71 -13.17 7.67 -35.77
N VAL A 72 -12.93 8.97 -35.61
CA VAL A 72 -12.85 9.91 -36.75
C VAL A 72 -11.49 10.63 -36.84
N VAL A 73 -10.58 10.45 -35.88
CA VAL A 73 -9.31 11.18 -35.87
C VAL A 73 -8.15 10.50 -36.63
N PRO A 74 -8.07 9.16 -36.81
CA PRO A 74 -6.97 8.57 -37.59
C PRO A 74 -7.05 8.82 -39.10
N ASP A 75 -8.25 8.91 -39.68
CA ASP A 75 -8.42 8.93 -41.13
C ASP A 75 -8.10 10.29 -41.76
N VAL A 76 -8.27 11.38 -41.02
CA VAL A 76 -7.93 12.74 -41.51
C VAL A 76 -6.41 12.95 -41.57
N LEU A 77 -5.66 12.32 -40.67
CA LEU A 77 -4.20 12.38 -40.68
C LEU A 77 -3.58 11.47 -41.75
N ALA A 78 -4.21 10.33 -42.06
CA ALA A 78 -3.78 9.47 -43.16
C ALA A 78 -4.04 10.12 -44.53
N SER A 79 -5.16 10.84 -44.70
CA SER A 79 -5.47 11.52 -45.97
C SER A 79 -4.55 12.71 -46.26
N ALA A 80 -4.13 13.46 -45.24
CA ALA A 80 -3.20 14.58 -45.41
C ALA A 80 -1.76 14.14 -45.75
N MET A 81 -1.36 12.91 -45.39
CA MET A 81 -0.05 12.37 -45.76
C MET A 81 -0.01 11.80 -47.18
N ALA A 82 -1.14 11.33 -47.71
CA ALA A 82 -1.23 10.81 -49.08
C ALA A 82 -1.18 11.92 -50.14
N GLU A 83 -1.65 13.14 -49.83
CA GLU A 83 -1.58 14.27 -50.76
C GLU A 83 -0.17 14.88 -50.87
N ALA A 84 0.72 14.63 -49.91
CA ALA A 84 2.10 15.12 -49.94
C ALA A 84 3.03 14.30 -50.86
N GLU A 85 2.60 13.12 -51.34
CA GLU A 85 3.39 12.27 -52.26
C GLU A 85 3.09 12.55 -53.75
N ALA A 86 2.14 13.43 -54.09
CA ALA A 86 1.72 13.66 -55.47
C ALA A 86 2.48 14.77 -56.21
N ASP A 87 3.22 15.64 -55.52
CA ASP A 87 3.85 16.83 -56.13
C ASP A 87 5.35 16.68 -56.46
N ASP A 88 5.96 15.51 -56.25
CA ASP A 88 7.39 15.28 -56.52
C ASP A 88 7.69 14.76 -57.94
N ARG A 89 6.94 15.25 -58.95
CA ARG A 89 7.12 14.92 -60.38
C ARG A 89 7.60 16.08 -61.25
N PHE A 90 8.13 17.15 -60.66
CA PHE A 90 8.83 18.19 -61.42
C PHE A 90 10.34 17.92 -61.42
N GLU A 91 10.72 16.94 -62.22
CA GLU A 91 12.09 16.49 -62.45
C GLU A 91 12.86 17.57 -63.26
N SER A 92 13.26 18.64 -62.57
CA SER A 92 14.20 19.61 -63.09
C SER A 92 15.58 18.97 -63.13
N GLN A 93 16.01 18.51 -64.30
CA GLN A 93 17.35 17.99 -64.49
C GLN A 93 18.38 19.07 -64.16
N PRO A 94 19.27 18.86 -63.16
CA PRO A 94 20.34 19.81 -62.88
C PRO A 94 21.36 19.74 -64.02
N SER A 95 21.52 20.87 -64.71
CA SER A 95 22.53 21.09 -65.73
C SER A 95 23.94 20.78 -65.18
N SER A 96 24.61 19.84 -65.82
CA SER A 96 25.96 19.36 -65.54
C SER A 96 27.02 20.43 -65.80
N SER A 97 27.35 21.26 -64.81
CA SER A 97 28.57 22.08 -64.86
C SER A 97 29.06 22.44 -63.45
N SER A 98 29.96 21.62 -62.88
CA SER A 98 31.10 22.04 -62.05
C SER A 98 31.61 20.83 -61.26
N LEU A 99 32.71 20.24 -61.73
CA LEU A 99 33.39 19.05 -61.19
C LEU A 99 34.26 19.34 -59.94
N SER A 100 33.99 20.42 -59.19
CA SER A 100 34.73 20.77 -57.96
C SER A 100 33.85 20.82 -56.70
N GLY A 101 32.60 20.36 -56.78
CA GLY A 101 31.62 20.39 -55.67
C GLY A 101 31.33 19.04 -55.00
N ASP A 102 31.95 17.95 -55.47
CA ASP A 102 31.62 16.59 -55.00
C ASP A 102 32.11 16.30 -53.57
N GLU A 103 33.24 16.88 -53.13
CA GLU A 103 33.74 16.68 -51.76
C GLU A 103 32.85 17.39 -50.73
N ASP A 104 32.47 18.65 -50.99
CA ASP A 104 31.57 19.43 -50.13
C ASP A 104 30.17 18.82 -50.01
N TYR A 105 29.68 18.19 -51.07
CA TYR A 105 28.40 17.48 -51.04
C TYR A 105 28.51 16.17 -50.23
N GLN A 106 29.58 15.39 -50.43
CA GLN A 106 29.81 14.18 -49.64
C GLN A 106 30.03 14.49 -48.15
N GLU A 107 30.72 15.58 -47.83
CA GLU A 107 30.94 16.01 -46.45
C GLU A 107 29.63 16.48 -45.80
N ARG A 108 28.79 17.26 -46.51
CA ARG A 108 27.45 17.61 -46.04
C ARG A 108 26.55 16.39 -45.81
N MET A 109 26.62 15.39 -46.68
CA MET A 109 25.86 14.14 -46.50
C MET A 109 26.40 13.28 -45.35
N ARG A 110 27.70 13.31 -45.08
CA ARG A 110 28.31 12.66 -43.92
C ARG A 110 27.88 13.35 -42.63
N ALA A 111 27.96 14.68 -42.57
CA ALA A 111 27.50 15.48 -41.43
C ALA A 111 25.99 15.28 -41.17
N ALA A 112 25.16 15.27 -42.21
CA ALA A 112 23.73 14.99 -42.08
C ALA A 112 23.45 13.58 -41.52
N ARG A 113 24.22 12.55 -41.93
CA ARG A 113 24.12 11.19 -41.36
C ARG A 113 24.52 11.14 -39.89
N GLU A 114 25.49 11.95 -39.48
CA GLU A 114 25.91 12.04 -38.07
C GLU A 114 24.83 12.68 -37.19
N VAL A 115 24.09 13.68 -37.69
CA VAL A 115 23.00 14.33 -36.93
C VAL A 115 21.75 13.45 -36.81
N VAL A 116 21.49 12.54 -37.75
CA VAL A 116 20.36 11.60 -37.69
C VAL A 116 20.60 10.42 -36.72
N ASN A 117 21.87 10.11 -36.40
CA ASN A 117 22.23 9.00 -35.51
C ASN A 117 21.75 9.16 -34.05
N PRO A 118 21.85 10.33 -33.40
CA PRO A 118 21.32 10.57 -32.05
C PRO A 118 19.83 10.28 -31.92
N PHE A 119 19.00 10.74 -32.86
CA PHE A 119 17.54 10.53 -32.81
C PHE A 119 17.17 9.05 -32.89
N LYS A 120 17.88 8.27 -33.73
CA LYS A 120 17.70 6.81 -33.79
C LYS A 120 18.08 6.12 -32.48
N ARG A 121 19.13 6.58 -31.81
CA ARG A 121 19.54 6.05 -30.48
C ARG A 121 18.49 6.36 -29.41
N PHE A 122 17.97 7.58 -29.35
CA PHE A 122 16.91 7.94 -28.41
C PHE A 122 15.61 7.18 -28.66
N ALA A 123 15.21 6.99 -29.92
CA ALA A 123 14.04 6.18 -30.27
C ALA A 123 14.21 4.73 -29.79
N LYS A 124 15.36 4.11 -30.05
CA LYS A 124 15.69 2.75 -29.58
C LYS A 124 15.69 2.66 -28.04
N GLN A 125 16.26 3.65 -27.35
CA GLN A 125 16.28 3.69 -25.89
C GLN A 125 14.87 3.80 -25.29
N ARG A 126 14.00 4.63 -25.88
CA ARG A 126 12.60 4.77 -25.44
C ARG A 126 11.82 3.48 -25.66
N GLU A 127 12.02 2.81 -26.79
CA GLU A 127 11.41 1.51 -27.07
C GLU A 127 11.86 0.45 -26.05
N GLU A 128 13.14 0.42 -25.71
CA GLU A 128 13.69 -0.48 -24.70
C GLU A 128 13.10 -0.21 -23.30
N GLN A 129 12.97 1.06 -22.91
CA GLN A 129 12.30 1.44 -21.65
C GLN A 129 10.83 1.01 -21.64
N GLN A 130 10.09 1.18 -22.74
CA GLN A 130 8.70 0.73 -22.85
C GLN A 130 8.59 -0.80 -22.76
N ARG A 131 9.49 -1.54 -23.43
CA ARG A 131 9.56 -3.01 -23.32
C ARG A 131 9.87 -3.46 -21.90
N ALA A 132 10.77 -2.77 -21.19
CA ALA A 132 11.10 -3.07 -19.80
C ALA A 132 9.89 -2.83 -18.87
N GLN A 133 9.16 -1.72 -19.07
CA GLN A 133 7.91 -1.45 -18.33
C GLN A 133 6.84 -2.50 -18.60
N ALA A 134 6.64 -2.90 -19.87
CA ALA A 134 5.69 -3.95 -20.25
C ALA A 134 6.03 -5.29 -19.59
N ARG A 135 7.31 -5.69 -19.58
CA ARG A 135 7.78 -6.91 -18.87
C ARG A 135 7.52 -6.84 -17.37
N GLY A 136 7.70 -5.66 -16.75
CA GLY A 136 7.40 -5.43 -15.34
C GLY A 136 5.92 -5.60 -15.02
N LEU A 137 5.04 -5.07 -15.87
CA LEU A 137 3.58 -5.19 -15.72
C LEU A 137 3.10 -6.64 -15.89
N GLU A 138 3.60 -7.36 -16.89
CA GLU A 138 3.28 -8.78 -17.10
C GLU A 138 3.72 -9.65 -15.91
N LYS A 139 4.93 -9.41 -15.39
CA LYS A 139 5.42 -10.09 -14.19
C LYS A 139 4.52 -9.83 -12.98
N ALA A 140 4.13 -8.57 -12.76
CA ALA A 140 3.24 -8.20 -11.67
C ALA A 140 1.83 -8.82 -11.81
N LYS A 141 1.32 -8.94 -13.03
CA LYS A 141 0.04 -9.59 -13.32
C LYS A 141 0.09 -11.08 -13.00
N ARG A 142 1.14 -11.78 -13.43
CA ARG A 142 1.36 -13.20 -13.12
C ARG A 142 1.46 -13.45 -11.60
N GLU A 143 2.22 -12.62 -10.88
CA GLU A 143 2.34 -12.72 -9.41
C GLU A 143 0.99 -12.49 -8.71
N ARG A 144 0.15 -11.59 -9.23
CA ARG A 144 -1.20 -11.35 -8.70
C ARG A 144 -2.12 -12.55 -8.93
N GLU A 145 -2.09 -13.13 -10.13
CA GLU A 145 -2.88 -14.32 -10.47
C GLU A 145 -2.47 -15.53 -9.63
N GLU A 146 -1.17 -15.73 -9.41
CA GLU A 146 -0.63 -16.79 -8.55
C GLU A 146 -1.10 -16.63 -7.10
N ARG A 147 -0.99 -15.43 -6.51
CA ARG A 147 -1.52 -15.14 -5.17
C ARG A 147 -3.03 -15.36 -5.08
N GLU A 148 -3.77 -15.05 -6.13
CA GLU A 148 -5.21 -15.28 -6.14
C GLU A 148 -5.53 -16.78 -6.16
N LYS A 149 -4.76 -17.57 -6.93
CA LYS A 149 -4.86 -19.03 -6.94
C LYS A 149 -4.57 -19.62 -5.55
N GLU A 150 -3.48 -19.22 -4.90
CA GLU A 150 -3.16 -19.64 -3.53
C GLU A 150 -4.28 -19.31 -2.54
N ARG A 151 -4.87 -18.10 -2.63
CA ARG A 151 -6.00 -17.71 -1.77
C ARG A 151 -7.24 -18.58 -2.00
N ARG A 152 -7.49 -18.98 -3.24
CA ARG A 152 -8.62 -19.89 -3.57
C ARG A 152 -8.37 -21.29 -3.04
N GLU A 153 -7.14 -21.80 -3.15
CA GLU A 153 -6.76 -23.12 -2.60
C GLU A 153 -6.86 -23.15 -1.07
N MET A 154 -6.31 -22.14 -0.39
CA MET A 154 -6.42 -22.00 1.07
C MET A 154 -7.88 -21.88 1.54
N LYS A 155 -8.75 -21.21 0.76
CA LYS A 155 -10.18 -21.12 1.06
C LYS A 155 -10.86 -22.48 0.96
N LYS A 156 -10.59 -23.24 -0.13
CA LYS A 156 -11.12 -24.60 -0.31
C LYS A 156 -10.65 -25.55 0.79
N GLU A 157 -9.38 -25.48 1.19
CA GLU A 157 -8.84 -26.29 2.29
C GLU A 157 -9.53 -25.97 3.62
N LYS A 158 -9.75 -24.68 3.89
CA LYS A 158 -10.47 -24.24 5.10
C LYS A 158 -11.91 -24.74 5.12
N GLU A 159 -12.63 -24.65 4.01
CA GLU A 159 -13.99 -25.17 3.86
C GLU A 159 -14.02 -26.69 4.08
N LYS A 160 -13.11 -27.44 3.44
CA LYS A 160 -12.97 -28.89 3.66
C LYS A 160 -12.72 -29.25 5.12
N ARG A 161 -11.83 -28.51 5.81
CA ARG A 161 -11.53 -28.72 7.23
C ARG A 161 -12.74 -28.41 8.14
N GLU A 162 -13.55 -27.44 7.76
CA GLU A 162 -14.77 -27.08 8.48
C GLU A 162 -15.85 -28.15 8.31
N GLU A 163 -16.00 -28.69 7.09
CA GLU A 163 -16.88 -29.82 6.80
C GLU A 163 -16.47 -31.08 7.58
N GLU A 164 -15.18 -31.41 7.62
CA GLU A 164 -14.65 -32.54 8.39
C GLU A 164 -14.93 -32.38 9.90
N ARG A 165 -14.76 -31.16 10.43
CA ARG A 165 -15.10 -30.86 11.83
C ARG A 165 -16.59 -30.99 12.10
N ALA A 166 -17.44 -30.55 11.16
CA ALA A 166 -18.89 -30.69 11.28
C ALA A 166 -19.32 -32.16 11.25
N GLN A 167 -18.71 -32.99 10.40
CA GLN A 167 -18.94 -34.43 10.36
C GLN A 167 -18.49 -35.12 11.66
N ALA A 168 -17.30 -34.78 12.17
CA ALA A 168 -16.81 -35.30 13.44
C ALA A 168 -17.71 -34.91 14.63
N ARG A 169 -18.30 -33.71 14.60
CA ARG A 169 -19.28 -33.29 15.61
C ARG A 169 -20.56 -34.13 15.56
N LYS A 170 -21.12 -34.34 14.36
CA LYS A 170 -22.31 -35.20 14.17
C LYS A 170 -22.05 -36.63 14.66
N ALA A 171 -20.90 -37.22 14.33
CA ALA A 171 -20.54 -38.57 14.78
C ALA A 171 -20.41 -38.68 16.31
N ARG A 172 -19.96 -37.61 16.98
CA ARG A 172 -19.93 -37.56 18.45
C ARG A 172 -21.32 -37.44 19.07
N GLU A 173 -22.21 -36.67 18.45
CA GLU A 173 -23.60 -36.55 18.89
C GLU A 173 -24.32 -37.89 18.75
N THR A 174 -24.19 -38.61 17.63
CA THR A 174 -24.79 -39.95 17.47
C THR A 174 -24.22 -40.99 18.43
N ALA A 175 -22.89 -41.00 18.65
CA ALA A 175 -22.27 -41.90 19.62
C ALA A 175 -22.73 -41.62 21.07
N LYS A 176 -23.02 -40.36 21.39
CA LYS A 176 -23.56 -39.97 22.70
C LYS A 176 -25.00 -40.48 22.88
N GLU A 177 -25.84 -40.34 21.85
CA GLU A 177 -27.21 -40.84 21.86
C GLU A 177 -27.26 -42.38 21.97
N GLU A 178 -26.39 -43.10 21.26
CA GLU A 178 -26.26 -44.56 21.38
C GLU A 178 -25.82 -44.99 22.78
N ALA A 179 -24.85 -44.27 23.39
CA ALA A 179 -24.39 -44.56 24.75
C ALA A 179 -25.49 -44.31 25.79
N GLU A 180 -26.32 -43.27 25.59
CA GLU A 180 -27.46 -42.97 26.47
C GLU A 180 -28.58 -44.03 26.33
N ALA A 181 -28.88 -44.46 25.10
CA ALA A 181 -29.83 -45.54 24.83
C ALA A 181 -29.37 -46.90 25.40
N ALA A 182 -28.06 -47.17 25.40
CA ALA A 182 -27.50 -48.36 26.04
C ALA A 182 -27.60 -48.29 27.57
N ARG A 183 -27.47 -47.10 28.15
CA ARG A 183 -27.58 -46.90 29.61
C ARG A 183 -29.00 -47.07 30.13
N SER A 184 -30.03 -46.70 29.34
CA SER A 184 -31.43 -46.87 29.76
C SER A 184 -31.88 -48.33 29.89
N LYS A 185 -31.18 -49.28 29.26
CA LYS A 185 -31.47 -50.72 29.35
C LYS A 185 -30.78 -51.43 30.53
N LYS A 186 -29.89 -50.76 31.26
CA LYS A 186 -29.21 -51.36 32.42
C LYS A 186 -29.97 -50.96 33.69
N GLU A 187 -30.87 -51.84 34.13
CA GLU A 187 -31.66 -51.69 35.36
C GLU A 187 -30.79 -51.28 36.57
N PRO A 188 -31.29 -50.37 37.42
CA PRO A 188 -30.55 -49.92 38.59
C PRO A 188 -30.44 -51.04 39.63
N ALA A 189 -29.23 -51.61 39.75
CA ALA A 189 -28.86 -52.40 40.91
C ALA A 189 -28.84 -51.51 42.17
N PRO A 190 -29.30 -52.01 43.33
CA PRO A 190 -29.56 -51.22 44.52
C PRO A 190 -28.30 -50.65 45.17
N ALA A 191 -28.51 -49.48 45.78
CA ALA A 191 -27.55 -48.57 46.36
C ALA A 191 -26.65 -49.18 47.46
N ALA A 192 -25.34 -48.96 47.35
CA ALA A 192 -24.41 -49.03 48.47
C ALA A 192 -23.81 -47.63 48.68
N SER A 193 -24.29 -46.98 49.73
CA SER A 193 -23.85 -45.71 50.30
C SER A 193 -22.37 -45.76 50.69
N ASN A 194 -21.58 -44.77 50.25
CA ASN A 194 -20.36 -44.40 50.95
C ASN A 194 -20.19 -42.88 50.91
N ASP A 195 -20.73 -42.27 51.96
CA ASP A 195 -20.35 -40.96 52.47
C ASP A 195 -18.85 -40.87 52.68
N LYS A 196 -18.18 -39.90 52.04
CA LYS A 196 -17.01 -39.22 52.63
C LYS A 196 -16.76 -37.87 51.97
N LYS A 197 -17.31 -36.87 52.65
CA LYS A 197 -17.06 -35.42 52.55
C LYS A 197 -15.66 -35.09 53.10
N PRO A 198 -14.88 -34.26 52.42
CA PRO A 198 -14.35 -33.04 53.05
C PRO A 198 -14.53 -31.84 52.08
N SER A 199 -15.18 -30.72 52.40
CA SER A 199 -14.98 -29.79 53.52
C SER A 199 -13.52 -29.34 53.70
N SER A 200 -13.06 -28.41 52.86
CA SER A 200 -12.17 -27.35 53.35
C SER A 200 -12.58 -26.04 52.69
N ALA A 201 -13.28 -25.25 53.49
CA ALA A 201 -13.41 -23.81 53.33
C ALA A 201 -12.23 -23.13 54.05
N SER A 202 -12.05 -21.84 53.77
CA SER A 202 -11.37 -20.83 54.59
C SER A 202 -9.93 -20.48 54.21
N ALA A 203 -9.81 -19.40 53.42
CA ALA A 203 -8.92 -18.29 53.73
C ALA A 203 -9.33 -17.06 52.88
N GLU A 204 -10.23 -16.24 53.44
CA GLU A 204 -10.46 -14.87 52.98
C GLU A 204 -9.40 -13.93 53.58
N ARG A 205 -8.96 -12.97 52.75
CA ARG A 205 -8.63 -11.56 53.07
C ARG A 205 -7.41 -11.22 53.94
N ALA A 206 -6.37 -10.70 53.28
CA ALA A 206 -5.89 -9.31 53.44
C ALA A 206 -4.65 -9.07 52.55
N CYS A 207 -4.85 -8.53 51.33
CA CYS A 207 -3.80 -7.83 50.55
C CYS A 207 -4.43 -7.24 49.28
N SER A 208 -5.12 -6.10 49.39
CA SER A 208 -5.95 -5.57 48.30
C SER A 208 -5.54 -4.18 47.79
N GLU A 209 -4.26 -3.80 47.89
CA GLU A 209 -3.77 -2.58 47.21
C GLU A 209 -2.48 -2.76 46.38
N ASP A 210 -1.89 -3.96 46.29
CA ASP A 210 -0.68 -4.22 45.47
C ASP A 210 -0.88 -5.23 44.32
N LEU A 211 -2.13 -5.55 43.99
CA LEU A 211 -2.47 -6.49 42.91
C LEU A 211 -2.47 -5.85 41.51
N GLY A 212 -2.37 -4.51 41.42
CA GLY A 212 -2.30 -3.78 40.16
C GLY A 212 -0.97 -4.01 39.43
N ALA A 213 0.15 -4.00 40.16
CA ALA A 213 1.49 -4.16 39.58
C ALA A 213 1.68 -5.53 38.90
N SER A 214 1.10 -6.60 39.45
CA SER A 214 1.25 -7.96 38.90
C SER A 214 0.60 -8.14 37.52
N ALA A 215 -0.59 -7.56 37.33
CA ALA A 215 -1.34 -7.69 36.07
C ALA A 215 -0.77 -6.82 34.94
N GLU A 216 -0.13 -5.70 35.27
CA GLU A 216 0.56 -4.85 34.30
C GLU A 216 1.90 -5.48 33.87
N LEU A 217 2.68 -5.95 34.84
CA LEU A 217 3.94 -6.63 34.60
C LEU A 217 3.78 -7.90 33.75
N SER A 218 2.68 -8.64 33.91
CA SER A 218 2.42 -9.84 33.11
C SER A 218 2.24 -9.51 31.62
N ALA A 219 1.47 -8.47 31.27
CA ALA A 219 1.31 -8.07 29.87
C ALA A 219 2.58 -7.47 29.27
N VAL A 220 3.34 -6.71 30.04
CA VAL A 220 4.64 -6.20 29.59
C VAL A 220 5.61 -7.37 29.32
N ARG A 221 5.61 -8.40 30.17
CA ARG A 221 6.42 -9.61 30.00
C ARG A 221 6.01 -10.39 28.74
N GLU A 222 4.72 -10.62 28.53
CA GLU A 222 4.20 -11.28 27.32
C GLU A 222 4.61 -10.52 26.06
N LEU A 223 4.42 -9.20 26.08
CA LEU A 223 4.70 -8.34 24.94
C LEU A 223 6.20 -8.27 24.64
N ARG A 224 7.05 -8.29 25.67
CA ARG A 224 8.51 -8.42 25.51
C ARG A 224 8.87 -9.72 24.79
N CYS A 225 8.34 -10.86 25.22
CA CYS A 225 8.58 -12.15 24.57
C CYS A 225 8.08 -12.15 23.11
N GLU A 226 6.94 -11.53 22.83
CA GLU A 226 6.41 -11.40 21.46
C GLU A 226 7.33 -10.54 20.56
N LEU A 227 7.85 -9.43 21.09
CA LEU A 227 8.79 -8.58 20.37
C LEU A 227 10.14 -9.28 20.14
N GLU A 228 10.65 -10.04 21.11
CA GLU A 228 11.90 -10.80 20.94
C GLU A 228 11.77 -11.88 19.85
N LYS A 229 10.68 -12.66 19.86
CA LYS A 229 10.41 -13.68 18.83
C LYS A 229 10.27 -13.06 17.43
N SER A 230 9.40 -12.06 17.30
CA SER A 230 9.17 -11.41 16.00
C SER A 230 10.40 -10.64 15.48
N LYS A 231 11.29 -10.18 16.38
CA LYS A 231 12.55 -9.55 15.97
C LYS A 231 13.49 -10.54 15.29
N ALA A 232 13.54 -11.79 15.77
CA ALA A 232 14.36 -12.85 15.20
C ALA A 232 13.78 -13.39 13.88
N ASP A 233 12.46 -13.59 13.82
CA ASP A 233 11.82 -14.34 12.73
C ASP A 233 11.36 -13.46 11.55
N GLU A 234 11.03 -12.18 11.78
CA GLU A 234 10.34 -11.37 10.78
C GLU A 234 11.23 -10.33 10.06
N PRO A 235 11.03 -10.13 8.73
CA PRO A 235 11.70 -9.06 7.99
C PRO A 235 11.23 -7.67 8.48
N HIS A 236 12.10 -6.67 8.35
CA HIS A 236 11.88 -5.31 8.87
C HIS A 236 10.51 -4.71 8.52
N ARG A 237 10.02 -4.91 7.28
CA ARG A 237 8.70 -4.42 6.84
C ARG A 237 7.55 -5.01 7.68
N LYS A 238 7.60 -6.31 8.00
CA LYS A 238 6.58 -6.98 8.82
C LYS A 238 6.67 -6.55 10.29
N ARG A 239 7.88 -6.42 10.83
CA ARG A 239 8.12 -5.85 12.17
C ARG A 239 7.49 -4.46 12.33
N LYS A 240 7.69 -3.56 11.36
CA LYS A 240 7.09 -2.21 11.38
C LYS A 240 5.56 -2.25 11.39
N GLN A 241 4.95 -3.16 10.64
CA GLN A 241 3.49 -3.35 10.64
C GLN A 241 2.99 -3.94 11.98
N ARG A 242 3.69 -4.94 12.52
CA ARG A 242 3.34 -5.57 13.80
C ARG A 242 3.42 -4.55 14.95
N PHE A 243 4.48 -3.74 14.98
CA PHE A 243 4.65 -2.68 15.97
C PHE A 243 3.49 -1.66 15.94
N LYS A 244 3.09 -1.20 14.74
CA LYS A 244 1.92 -0.32 14.58
C LYS A 244 0.63 -0.96 15.08
N LYS A 245 0.42 -2.25 14.82
CA LYS A 245 -0.76 -2.98 15.32
C LYS A 245 -0.77 -3.05 16.86
N LEU A 246 0.38 -3.32 17.48
CA LEU A 246 0.51 -3.35 18.94
C LEU A 246 0.24 -1.96 19.56
N GLN A 247 0.75 -0.89 18.96
CA GLN A 247 0.44 0.48 19.38
C GLN A 247 -1.04 0.81 19.31
N LEU A 248 -1.73 0.40 18.23
CA LEU A 248 -3.18 0.61 18.09
C LEU A 248 -3.98 -0.24 19.08
N LYS A 249 -3.55 -1.47 19.35
CA LYS A 249 -4.20 -2.40 20.29
C LYS A 249 -4.14 -1.86 21.72
N TRP A 250 -3.01 -1.27 22.12
CA TRP A 250 -2.77 -0.76 23.48
C TRP A 250 -2.85 0.77 23.56
N HIS A 251 -3.55 1.43 22.63
CA HIS A 251 -3.64 2.88 22.64
C HIS A 251 -4.50 3.39 23.82
N PRO A 252 -4.04 4.39 24.61
CA PRO A 252 -4.76 4.88 25.79
C PRO A 252 -6.12 5.51 25.47
N ASP A 253 -6.26 6.12 24.28
CA ASP A 253 -7.55 6.67 23.80
C ASP A 253 -8.64 5.60 23.67
N LYS A 254 -8.28 4.40 23.21
CA LYS A 254 -9.21 3.28 23.00
C LYS A 254 -9.38 2.42 24.24
N ASN A 255 -8.34 2.32 25.07
CA ASN A 255 -8.35 1.53 26.29
C ASN A 255 -7.94 2.44 27.46
N ARG A 256 -8.92 2.92 28.22
CA ARG A 256 -8.71 3.80 29.38
C ARG A 256 -8.16 3.09 30.62
N SER A 257 -7.54 1.91 30.45
CA SER A 257 -6.93 1.19 31.56
C SER A 257 -5.49 1.62 31.76
N ASP A 258 -5.05 1.71 33.02
CA ASP A 258 -3.67 2.06 33.37
C ASP A 258 -2.65 1.09 32.74
N LYS A 259 -3.04 -0.19 32.67
CA LYS A 259 -2.34 -1.24 31.93
C LYS A 259 -2.05 -0.88 30.47
N ALA A 260 -3.00 -0.28 29.75
CA ALA A 260 -2.77 0.10 28.35
C ALA A 260 -1.74 1.22 28.24
N THR A 261 -1.81 2.20 29.14
CA THR A 261 -0.83 3.28 29.24
C THR A 261 0.57 2.74 29.53
N ALA A 262 0.73 1.86 30.52
CA ALA A 262 2.01 1.24 30.87
C ALA A 262 2.61 0.43 29.70
N VAL A 263 1.78 -0.40 29.04
CA VAL A 263 2.19 -1.19 27.87
C VAL A 263 2.57 -0.29 26.69
N PHE A 264 1.83 0.81 26.48
CA PHE A 264 2.13 1.75 25.40
C PHE A 264 3.45 2.49 25.64
N GLN A 265 3.71 2.95 26.86
CA GLN A 265 4.99 3.55 27.24
C GLN A 265 6.15 2.57 27.04
N PHE A 266 5.99 1.31 27.48
CA PHE A 266 6.97 0.26 27.23
C PHE A 266 7.24 0.07 25.73
N LEU A 267 6.19 -0.03 24.90
CA LEU A 267 6.31 -0.11 23.45
C LEU A 267 7.13 1.06 22.88
N GLN A 268 6.83 2.30 23.25
CA GLN A 268 7.56 3.48 22.74
C GLN A 268 9.05 3.42 23.12
N SER A 269 9.39 3.05 24.36
CA SER A 269 10.78 2.92 24.80
C SER A 269 11.58 1.86 24.02
N LYS A 270 10.91 0.80 23.55
CA LYS A 270 11.53 -0.29 22.77
C LYS A 270 11.48 -0.08 21.26
N LYS A 271 10.93 1.04 20.77
CA LYS A 271 10.78 1.32 19.33
C LYS A 271 12.10 1.28 18.57
N SER A 272 13.14 1.95 19.09
CA SER A 272 14.47 2.00 18.45
C SER A 272 15.12 0.62 18.38
N TRP A 273 15.08 -0.13 19.49
CA TRP A 273 15.61 -1.48 19.57
C TRP A 273 14.86 -2.46 18.66
N TYR A 274 13.53 -2.37 18.58
CA TYR A 274 12.72 -3.34 17.85
C TYR A 274 12.77 -3.13 16.34
N LEU A 275 12.74 -1.88 15.87
CA LEU A 275 12.74 -1.58 14.43
C LEU A 275 14.16 -1.58 13.85
N GLY A 276 15.18 -1.24 14.63
CA GLY A 276 16.52 -0.96 14.09
C GLY A 276 16.51 0.33 13.26
N LYS A 277 17.66 0.98 13.14
CA LYS A 277 17.86 2.01 12.11
C LYS A 277 18.12 1.34 10.77
#